data_AF-A0A7S2VKY9-F1
#
_entry.id   AF-A0A7S2VKY9-F1
#
_cell.length_a   1.000
_cell.length_b   1.000
_cell.length_c   1.000
_cell.angle_alpha   90.00
_cell.angle_beta   90.00
_cell.angle_gamma   90.00
#
_symmetry.space_group_name_H-M   'P 1'
#
loop_
_entity.id
_entity.type
_entity.pdbx_description
1 polymer ?
#
loop_
_entity_poly.entity_id
_entity_poly.type
_entity_poly.pdbx_seq_one_letter_code
_entity_poly.pdbx_strand_id
1 'polypeptide(L)'
;RTTAMAYAMRPAVDEALFGSKKTAARKNSTHEVSIIGKDTVHVRKKLGVASRAGAGDGAVVIASSDLNRLRANATLLSKEEEKEQKLREEKLYEERMKKSALRKEKILQMEEERKKNALFADSEKDRKGGGQKNSVLERAKQMLDEDMDDVKHMNQMMLYSKVVTIRDAQVQEKRMVQAEKEEEERQLDAMMEIERLKALQMYEVREKERLESQRSGAKVIIEQIKDRQAQRMKEEEQRDQERSFVLKQIHALKAEEIEQMNQKKLAAERLMAEVNEANSTAMKIKEERMLAEKLEEQKILEYQEDKQRRERAAEEEKAALAAEKEKETAKLRAMQEKAQDKAAEMDALRAKRAMEAAERNAREKEQREKDRQEAINKELATARKRQQHEKERRLGDQAKFEREEFERIIEVQLQQEAAERSRQEEEKEFRREHAQELRSQINAREEKAYQERRDFLEEGNTVRAQIGGERKKLEKIKGRKIEELKKTGVPEKYWAELARKK
;
A
#
# COMPACT_ATOMS: atom_id res chain seq x y z
N ARG A 1 24.43 -11.00 9.66
CA ARG A 1 23.74 -12.25 9.31
C ARG A 1 23.11 -12.05 7.94
N THR A 2 23.85 -11.87 6.84
CA THR A 2 24.50 -12.93 6.04
C THR A 2 23.67 -14.20 6.01
N THR A 3 22.90 -14.42 4.94
CA THR A 3 23.08 -15.54 4.00
C THR A 3 22.23 -15.26 2.76
N ALA A 4 22.90 -15.01 1.64
CA ALA A 4 22.32 -15.06 0.31
C ALA A 4 22.28 -16.53 -0.14
N MET A 5 21.14 -17.01 -0.63
CA MET A 5 21.06 -18.24 -1.41
C MET A 5 20.31 -17.93 -2.70
N ALA A 6 21.09 -17.56 -3.72
CA ALA A 6 20.64 -17.50 -5.10
C ALA A 6 20.56 -18.94 -5.64
N TYR A 7 19.35 -19.48 -5.75
CA TYR A 7 19.08 -20.70 -6.50
C TYR A 7 18.72 -20.31 -7.94
N ALA A 8 19.70 -20.41 -8.84
CA ALA A 8 19.47 -20.25 -10.27
C ALA A 8 18.85 -21.55 -10.82
N MET A 9 17.51 -21.60 -10.94
CA MET A 9 16.83 -22.60 -11.76
C MET A 9 16.96 -22.20 -13.24
N ARG A 10 17.74 -22.98 -14.00
CA ARG A 10 17.72 -22.95 -15.47
C ARG A 10 16.53 -23.79 -15.95
N PRO A 11 15.78 -23.36 -16.98
CA PRO A 11 14.69 -24.15 -17.55
C PRO A 11 15.24 -25.37 -18.29
N ALA A 12 14.75 -26.55 -17.93
CA ALA A 12 14.95 -27.78 -18.69
C ALA A 12 14.05 -27.73 -19.94
N VAL A 13 14.65 -27.44 -21.09
CA VAL A 13 14.03 -27.59 -22.40
C VAL A 13 14.28 -29.03 -22.87
N ASP A 14 13.20 -29.71 -23.22
CA ASP A 14 13.17 -31.09 -23.67
C ASP A 14 13.81 -31.23 -25.07
N GLU A 15 15.09 -31.63 -25.13
CA GLU A 15 15.87 -31.84 -26.36
C GLU A 15 15.59 -33.21 -27.04
N ALA A 16 14.36 -33.74 -26.95
CA ALA A 16 13.96 -34.97 -27.64
C ALA A 16 13.24 -34.72 -28.99
N LEU A 17 13.15 -33.47 -29.47
CA LEU A 17 12.37 -33.12 -30.68
C LEU A 17 13.23 -32.84 -31.94
N PHE A 18 14.56 -32.80 -31.86
CA PHE A 18 15.44 -32.65 -33.02
C PHE A 18 16.62 -33.64 -32.97
N GLY A 19 16.61 -34.61 -33.91
CA GLY A 19 17.46 -35.78 -33.89
C GLY A 19 18.98 -35.54 -33.86
N SER A 20 19.68 -36.30 -33.01
CA SER A 20 21.14 -36.32 -32.94
C SER A 20 21.76 -36.93 -34.21
N LYS A 21 22.67 -36.19 -34.85
CA LYS A 21 23.59 -36.73 -35.86
C LYS A 21 24.83 -37.28 -35.14
N LYS A 22 25.03 -38.61 -35.20
CA LYS A 22 26.31 -39.24 -34.81
C LYS A 22 27.37 -38.93 -35.88
N THR A 23 28.42 -38.21 -35.49
CA THR A 23 29.65 -38.02 -36.29
C THR A 23 30.60 -39.20 -36.04
N ALA A 24 30.80 -40.02 -37.07
CA ALA A 24 31.86 -41.03 -37.11
C ALA A 24 33.15 -40.40 -37.68
N ALA A 25 34.28 -40.70 -37.03
CA ALA A 25 35.61 -40.25 -37.40
C ALA A 25 36.04 -40.69 -38.81
N ARG A 26 36.56 -39.76 -39.62
CA ARG A 26 37.19 -40.04 -40.92
C ARG A 26 38.71 -40.15 -40.79
N LYS A 27 39.26 -41.30 -41.21
CA LYS A 27 40.69 -41.51 -41.51
C LYS A 27 41.04 -40.84 -42.84
N ASN A 28 42.12 -40.06 -42.86
CA ASN A 28 42.66 -39.41 -44.06
C ASN A 28 43.25 -40.44 -45.04
N SER A 29 42.84 -40.37 -46.31
CA SER A 29 43.60 -40.93 -47.43
C SER A 29 43.68 -39.89 -48.53
N THR A 30 44.91 -39.52 -48.91
CA THR A 30 45.24 -38.50 -49.90
C THR A 30 44.93 -39.02 -51.31
N HIS A 31 43.84 -38.53 -51.91
CA HIS A 31 43.55 -38.64 -53.33
C HIS A 31 43.38 -37.23 -53.88
N GLU A 32 44.18 -36.86 -54.88
CA GLU A 32 44.04 -35.60 -55.60
C GLU A 32 43.06 -35.80 -56.77
N VAL A 33 41.99 -35.00 -56.81
CA VAL A 33 40.93 -35.08 -57.83
C VAL A 33 41.02 -33.83 -58.70
N SER A 34 41.40 -33.99 -59.97
CA SER A 34 41.33 -32.93 -60.97
C SER A 34 40.07 -33.12 -61.85
N ILE A 35 39.19 -32.13 -61.88
CA ILE A 35 37.94 -32.11 -62.66
C ILE A 35 38.20 -31.41 -64.00
N ILE A 36 37.93 -32.09 -65.12
CA ILE A 36 37.78 -31.47 -66.43
C ILE A 36 36.44 -31.94 -67.02
N GLY A 37 35.42 -31.09 -66.95
CA GLY A 37 34.11 -31.31 -67.60
C GLY A 37 33.03 -31.97 -66.73
N LYS A 38 31.76 -31.76 -67.14
CA LYS A 38 30.59 -31.87 -66.25
C LYS A 38 30.15 -33.28 -65.82
N ASP A 39 30.58 -34.38 -66.45
CA ASP A 39 29.96 -35.69 -66.17
C ASP A 39 30.88 -36.93 -66.14
N THR A 40 32.19 -36.83 -65.88
CA THR A 40 33.00 -38.05 -65.60
C THR A 40 34.13 -37.84 -64.58
N VAL A 41 34.26 -38.75 -63.60
CA VAL A 41 35.36 -38.78 -62.61
C VAL A 41 36.03 -40.15 -62.65
N HIS A 42 37.33 -40.22 -62.91
CA HIS A 42 38.11 -41.46 -62.87
C HIS A 42 39.18 -41.40 -61.78
N VAL A 43 39.24 -42.43 -60.93
CA VAL A 43 40.22 -42.59 -59.84
C VAL A 43 41.23 -43.68 -60.24
N ARG A 44 42.53 -43.36 -60.25
CA ARG A 44 43.61 -44.32 -60.58
C ARG A 44 44.45 -44.64 -59.34
N LYS A 45 44.70 -45.93 -59.06
CA LYS A 45 45.56 -46.43 -57.97
C LYS A 45 46.95 -46.80 -58.52
N LYS A 46 48.05 -46.41 -57.85
CA LYS A 46 49.41 -46.87 -58.18
C LYS A 46 49.66 -48.29 -57.66
N LEU A 47 50.27 -49.15 -58.48
CA LEU A 47 50.82 -50.46 -58.11
C LEU A 47 52.36 -50.40 -58.19
N GLY A 48 53.04 -51.02 -57.22
CA GLY A 48 54.50 -51.09 -57.12
C GLY A 48 55.12 -52.23 -57.95
N VAL A 49 56.37 -52.04 -58.37
CA VAL A 49 57.16 -52.91 -59.25
C VAL A 49 58.02 -53.88 -58.43
N ALA A 50 58.16 -55.14 -58.87
CA ALA A 50 59.15 -56.10 -58.36
C ALA A 50 60.06 -56.61 -59.50
N SER A 51 61.34 -56.80 -59.18
CA SER A 51 62.51 -57.00 -60.06
C SER A 51 62.71 -58.43 -60.57
N ARG A 52 63.41 -58.56 -61.71
CA ARG A 52 63.79 -59.83 -62.37
C ARG A 52 65.32 -59.95 -62.38
N ALA A 53 65.88 -61.11 -62.01
CA ALA A 53 67.31 -61.44 -62.12
C ALA A 53 67.51 -62.66 -63.03
N GLY A 54 68.59 -62.63 -63.84
CA GLY A 54 68.88 -63.52 -64.96
C GLY A 54 69.82 -64.70 -64.68
N ALA A 55 70.00 -65.51 -65.72
CA ALA A 55 70.66 -66.82 -65.77
C ALA A 55 72.18 -66.77 -66.04
N GLY A 56 72.88 -67.90 -65.77
CA GLY A 56 74.28 -68.19 -66.14
C GLY A 56 74.58 -69.70 -66.12
N ASP A 57 75.52 -70.12 -66.98
CA ASP A 57 75.75 -71.47 -67.54
C ASP A 57 76.93 -72.25 -66.88
N GLY A 58 76.95 -73.58 -67.02
CA GLY A 58 78.17 -74.42 -67.06
C GLY A 58 78.86 -74.96 -65.78
N ALA A 59 78.25 -75.93 -65.06
CA ALA A 59 78.96 -77.00 -64.32
C ALA A 59 77.97 -78.14 -63.93
N VAL A 60 78.23 -79.38 -64.35
CA VAL A 60 77.41 -80.54 -63.94
C VAL A 60 77.78 -80.93 -62.51
N VAL A 61 77.09 -80.32 -61.55
CA VAL A 61 77.10 -80.71 -60.14
C VAL A 61 75.89 -81.63 -59.97
N ILE A 62 76.10 -82.94 -59.83
CA ILE A 62 75.01 -83.85 -59.46
C ILE A 62 74.60 -83.47 -58.04
N ALA A 63 73.38 -82.95 -57.90
CA ALA A 63 72.83 -82.53 -56.62
C ALA A 63 72.66 -83.75 -55.70
N SER A 64 72.84 -83.56 -54.39
CA SER A 64 72.65 -84.60 -53.38
C SER A 64 71.28 -85.29 -53.47
N SER A 65 70.26 -84.59 -54.00
CA SER A 65 68.96 -85.15 -54.33
C SER A 65 69.02 -86.28 -55.37
N ASP A 66 69.84 -86.16 -56.41
CA ASP A 66 69.95 -87.16 -57.47
C ASP A 66 70.79 -88.36 -57.04
N LEU A 67 71.82 -88.14 -56.24
CA LEU A 67 72.61 -89.22 -55.62
C LEU A 67 71.78 -90.00 -54.60
N ASN A 68 70.94 -89.31 -53.83
CA ASN A 68 70.00 -89.95 -52.90
C ASN A 68 68.84 -90.64 -53.62
N ARG A 69 68.39 -90.13 -54.78
CA ARG A 69 67.39 -90.78 -55.63
C ARG A 69 67.93 -92.09 -56.22
N LEU A 70 69.20 -92.11 -56.65
CA LEU A 70 69.87 -93.34 -57.10
C LEU A 70 70.07 -94.35 -55.96
N ARG A 71 70.34 -93.88 -54.73
CA ARG A 71 70.42 -94.75 -53.54
C ARG A 71 69.06 -95.30 -53.10
N ALA A 72 68.00 -94.50 -53.14
CA ALA A 72 66.64 -94.91 -52.77
C ALA A 72 66.03 -95.90 -53.76
N ASN A 73 66.38 -95.82 -55.04
CA ASN A 73 65.96 -96.79 -56.06
C ASN A 73 66.75 -98.11 -56.02
N ALA A 74 67.91 -98.15 -55.35
CA ALA A 74 68.78 -99.32 -55.28
C ALA A 74 68.45 -100.28 -54.11
N THR A 75 67.62 -99.83 -53.15
CA THR A 75 67.14 -100.68 -52.05
C THR A 75 65.89 -101.44 -52.49
N LEU A 76 65.92 -102.77 -52.43
CA LEU A 76 64.76 -103.64 -52.67
C LEU A 76 63.78 -103.51 -51.48
N LEU A 77 62.77 -102.64 -51.60
CA LEU A 77 61.69 -102.52 -50.62
C LEU A 77 60.79 -103.77 -50.64
N SER A 78 60.28 -104.15 -49.47
CA SER A 78 59.32 -105.25 -49.36
C SER A 78 57.97 -104.85 -49.99
N LYS A 79 57.21 -105.82 -50.51
CA LYS A 79 55.91 -105.60 -51.18
C LYS A 79 54.88 -104.87 -50.30
N GLU A 80 55.06 -104.87 -48.98
CA GLU A 80 54.15 -104.19 -48.05
C GLU A 80 54.47 -102.69 -47.94
N GLU A 81 55.75 -102.32 -47.90
CA GLU A 81 56.18 -100.91 -47.82
C GLU A 81 55.94 -100.16 -49.15
N GLU A 82 56.05 -100.86 -50.28
CA GLU A 82 55.74 -100.31 -51.62
C GLU A 82 54.25 -99.98 -51.78
N LYS A 83 53.37 -100.77 -51.15
CA LYS A 83 51.92 -100.50 -51.13
C LYS A 83 51.57 -99.30 -50.25
N GLU A 84 52.22 -99.14 -49.10
CA GLU A 84 51.96 -97.99 -48.24
C GLU A 84 52.41 -96.67 -48.86
N GLN A 85 53.55 -96.65 -49.57
CA GLN A 85 54.00 -95.46 -50.30
C GLN A 85 53.06 -95.11 -51.45
N LYS A 86 52.65 -96.09 -52.27
CA LYS A 86 51.64 -95.87 -53.31
C LYS A 86 50.32 -95.33 -52.75
N LEU A 87 49.85 -95.86 -51.62
CA LEU A 87 48.61 -95.39 -50.98
C LEU A 87 48.74 -93.94 -50.49
N ARG A 88 49.91 -93.52 -49.98
CA ARG A 88 50.16 -92.12 -49.57
C ARG A 88 50.26 -91.18 -50.76
N GLU A 89 50.91 -91.59 -51.84
CA GLU A 89 51.00 -90.82 -53.08
C GLU A 89 49.63 -90.68 -53.76
N GLU A 90 48.83 -91.76 -53.82
CA GLU A 90 47.46 -91.73 -54.33
C GLU A 90 46.56 -90.79 -53.50
N LYS A 91 46.67 -90.81 -52.17
CA LYS A 91 45.93 -89.88 -51.30
C LYS A 91 46.31 -88.41 -51.55
N LEU A 92 47.60 -88.11 -51.67
CA LEU A 92 48.08 -86.75 -51.97
C LEU A 92 47.67 -86.29 -53.38
N TYR A 93 47.65 -87.21 -54.35
CA TYR A 93 47.18 -86.96 -55.71
C TYR A 93 45.67 -86.70 -55.74
N GLU A 94 44.88 -87.51 -55.03
CA GLU A 94 43.44 -87.30 -54.86
C GLU A 94 43.12 -85.94 -54.23
N GLU A 95 43.85 -85.52 -53.20
CA GLU A 95 43.63 -84.22 -52.57
C GLU A 95 43.93 -83.06 -53.52
N ARG A 96 44.97 -83.16 -54.35
CA ARG A 96 45.27 -82.17 -55.39
C ARG A 96 44.20 -82.15 -56.48
N MET A 97 43.74 -83.31 -56.91
CA MET A 97 42.66 -83.44 -57.89
C MET A 97 41.34 -82.88 -57.37
N LYS A 98 40.98 -83.14 -56.10
CA LYS A 98 39.79 -82.56 -55.43
C LYS A 98 39.88 -81.03 -55.36
N LYS A 99 41.04 -80.46 -55.00
CA LYS A 99 41.24 -78.98 -54.99
C LYS A 99 41.20 -78.35 -56.39
N SER A 100 41.54 -79.09 -57.44
CA SER A 100 41.42 -78.64 -58.82
C SER A 100 39.99 -78.74 -59.34
N ALA A 101 39.29 -79.84 -59.01
CA ALA A 101 37.89 -80.06 -59.35
C ALA A 101 36.98 -78.99 -58.73
N LEU A 102 37.15 -78.69 -57.43
CA LEU A 102 36.42 -77.61 -56.74
C LEU A 102 36.65 -76.23 -57.37
N ARG A 103 37.85 -75.97 -57.90
CA ARG A 103 38.14 -74.71 -58.63
C ARG A 103 37.45 -74.66 -59.99
N LYS A 104 37.45 -75.77 -60.74
CA LYS A 104 36.72 -75.87 -62.02
C LYS A 104 35.21 -75.73 -61.81
N GLU A 105 34.66 -76.39 -60.79
CA GLU A 105 33.24 -76.31 -60.45
C GLU A 105 32.83 -74.89 -60.07
N LYS A 106 33.66 -74.17 -59.29
CA LYS A 106 33.39 -72.77 -58.93
C LYS A 106 33.45 -71.82 -60.13
N ILE A 107 34.31 -72.09 -61.12
CA ILE A 107 34.33 -71.32 -62.38
C ILE A 107 33.10 -71.64 -63.24
N LEU A 108 32.69 -72.91 -63.31
CA LEU A 108 31.48 -73.32 -64.03
C LEU A 108 30.23 -72.68 -63.43
N GLN A 109 30.12 -72.65 -62.09
CA GLN A 109 29.02 -71.99 -61.38
C GLN A 109 29.01 -70.47 -61.66
N MET A 110 30.17 -69.80 -61.65
CA MET A 110 30.24 -68.38 -62.01
C MET A 110 29.90 -68.12 -63.49
N GLU A 111 30.22 -69.03 -64.41
CA GLU A 111 29.80 -68.92 -65.82
C GLU A 111 28.31 -69.18 -66.03
N GLU A 112 27.74 -70.15 -65.31
CA GLU A 112 26.28 -70.38 -65.30
C GLU A 112 25.53 -69.19 -64.68
N GLU A 113 26.04 -68.61 -63.59
CA GLU A 113 25.50 -67.39 -63.00
C GLU A 113 25.62 -66.20 -63.95
N ARG A 114 26.73 -66.06 -64.68
CA ARG A 114 26.85 -65.03 -65.73
C ARG A 114 25.88 -65.25 -66.88
N LYS A 115 25.68 -66.49 -67.33
CA LYS A 115 24.69 -66.82 -68.39
C LYS A 115 23.26 -66.58 -67.91
N LYS A 116 22.91 -67.00 -66.69
CA LYS A 116 21.61 -66.71 -66.06
C LYS A 116 21.40 -65.21 -65.92
N ASN A 117 22.38 -64.47 -65.40
CA ASN A 117 22.29 -63.02 -65.25
C ASN A 117 22.19 -62.27 -66.59
N ALA A 118 22.81 -62.77 -67.66
CA ALA A 118 22.67 -62.21 -69.00
C ALA A 118 21.24 -62.43 -69.57
N LEU A 119 20.66 -63.61 -69.39
CA LEU A 119 19.25 -63.88 -69.76
C LEU A 119 18.25 -63.07 -68.90
N PHE A 120 18.54 -62.88 -67.61
CA PHE A 120 17.72 -62.05 -66.72
C PHE A 120 17.80 -60.56 -67.06
N ALA A 121 18.95 -60.05 -67.51
CA ALA A 121 19.12 -58.64 -67.85
C ALA A 121 18.37 -58.22 -69.14
N ASP A 122 18.25 -59.12 -70.12
CA ASP A 122 17.53 -58.85 -71.37
C ASP A 122 16.00 -59.00 -71.18
N SER A 123 15.58 -60.04 -70.45
CA SER A 123 14.17 -60.25 -70.10
C SER A 123 13.62 -59.23 -69.08
N GLU A 124 14.44 -58.66 -68.20
CA GLU A 124 14.07 -57.56 -67.30
C GLU A 124 13.79 -56.26 -68.06
N LYS A 125 14.55 -55.95 -69.12
CA LYS A 125 14.31 -54.74 -69.93
C LYS A 125 13.00 -54.84 -70.70
N ASP A 126 12.69 -56.00 -71.27
CA ASP A 126 11.42 -56.25 -71.94
C ASP A 126 10.23 -56.34 -70.97
N ARG A 127 10.42 -56.90 -69.76
CA ARG A 127 9.38 -56.88 -68.71
C ARG A 127 9.15 -55.50 -68.12
N LYS A 128 10.18 -54.68 -67.94
CA LYS A 128 10.02 -53.27 -67.49
C LYS A 128 9.36 -52.42 -68.56
N GLY A 129 9.73 -52.58 -69.82
CA GLY A 129 9.06 -51.91 -70.95
C GLY A 129 7.62 -52.39 -71.14
N GLY A 130 7.37 -53.70 -71.00
CA GLY A 130 6.03 -54.31 -71.08
C GLY A 130 5.15 -53.97 -69.88
N GLY A 131 5.69 -53.94 -68.66
CA GLY A 131 4.97 -53.57 -67.44
C GLY A 131 4.59 -52.09 -67.41
N GLN A 132 5.45 -51.21 -67.91
CA GLN A 132 5.11 -49.80 -68.11
C GLN A 132 4.03 -49.63 -69.18
N LYS A 133 4.12 -50.36 -70.30
CA LYS A 133 3.07 -50.35 -71.34
C LYS A 133 1.75 -50.91 -70.79
N ASN A 134 1.77 -51.97 -70.00
CA ASN A 134 0.59 -52.56 -69.38
C ASN A 134 0.00 -51.64 -68.32
N SER A 135 0.80 -50.98 -67.50
CA SER A 135 0.35 -49.95 -66.55
C SER A 135 -0.30 -48.77 -67.26
N VAL A 136 0.25 -48.32 -68.39
CA VAL A 136 -0.34 -47.25 -69.20
C VAL A 136 -1.64 -47.71 -69.86
N LEU A 137 -1.70 -48.94 -70.37
CA LEU A 137 -2.91 -49.53 -70.94
C LEU A 137 -4.01 -49.75 -69.88
N GLU A 138 -3.64 -50.20 -68.69
CA GLU A 138 -4.55 -50.38 -67.56
C GLU A 138 -5.07 -49.04 -67.03
N ARG A 139 -4.21 -48.02 -66.96
CA ARG A 139 -4.61 -46.65 -66.63
C ARG A 139 -5.51 -46.04 -67.70
N ALA A 140 -5.23 -46.29 -68.98
CA ALA A 140 -6.09 -45.87 -70.08
C ALA A 140 -7.46 -46.57 -70.02
N LYS A 141 -7.48 -47.86 -69.66
CA LYS A 141 -8.71 -48.62 -69.44
C LYS A 141 -9.50 -48.08 -68.24
N GLN A 142 -8.84 -47.79 -67.12
CA GLN A 142 -9.46 -47.15 -65.96
C GLN A 142 -10.04 -45.77 -66.31
N MET A 143 -9.36 -44.98 -67.13
CA MET A 143 -9.90 -43.69 -67.59
C MET A 143 -11.15 -43.87 -68.46
N LEU A 144 -11.17 -44.87 -69.34
CA LEU A 144 -12.36 -45.20 -70.14
C LEU A 144 -13.50 -45.69 -69.25
N ASP A 145 -13.20 -46.50 -68.23
CA ASP A 145 -14.19 -46.99 -67.27
C ASP A 145 -14.75 -45.84 -66.40
N GLU A 146 -13.91 -44.87 -65.99
CA GLU A 146 -14.35 -43.66 -65.29
C GLU A 146 -15.16 -42.69 -66.16
N ASP A 147 -15.02 -42.77 -67.49
CA ASP A 147 -15.80 -41.98 -68.42
C ASP A 147 -17.23 -42.50 -68.63
N MET A 148 -17.54 -43.72 -68.19
CA MET A 148 -18.91 -44.26 -68.21
C MET A 148 -19.84 -43.48 -67.28
N ASP A 149 -21.07 -43.19 -67.73
CA ASP A 149 -22.02 -42.34 -67.01
C ASP A 149 -22.42 -42.89 -65.63
N ASP A 150 -22.57 -44.21 -65.49
CA ASP A 150 -22.88 -44.84 -64.19
C ASP A 150 -21.72 -44.67 -63.20
N VAL A 151 -20.47 -44.75 -63.67
CA VAL A 151 -19.28 -44.55 -62.83
C VAL A 151 -19.13 -43.08 -62.44
N LYS A 152 -19.46 -42.14 -63.34
CA LYS A 152 -19.57 -40.70 -63.01
C LYS A 152 -20.63 -40.45 -61.94
N HIS A 153 -21.78 -41.12 -62.00
CA HIS A 153 -22.82 -41.02 -60.98
C HIS A 153 -22.37 -41.62 -59.64
N MET A 154 -21.69 -42.76 -59.64
CA MET A 154 -21.09 -43.35 -58.43
C MET A 154 -20.02 -42.42 -57.83
N ASN A 155 -19.19 -41.79 -58.66
CA ASN A 155 -18.21 -40.78 -58.23
C ASN A 155 -18.89 -39.55 -57.62
N GLN A 156 -20.03 -39.11 -58.16
CA GLN A 156 -20.84 -38.05 -57.57
C GLN A 156 -21.39 -38.44 -56.18
N MET A 157 -21.89 -39.66 -56.01
CA MET A 157 -22.36 -40.16 -54.71
C MET A 157 -21.21 -40.29 -53.70
N MET A 158 -20.04 -40.75 -54.13
CA MET A 158 -18.84 -40.82 -53.30
C MET A 158 -18.38 -39.43 -52.85
N LEU A 159 -18.39 -38.45 -53.77
CA LEU A 159 -18.05 -37.06 -53.44
C LEU A 159 -19.04 -36.47 -52.44
N TYR A 160 -20.34 -36.69 -52.65
CA TYR A 160 -21.37 -36.27 -51.71
C TYR A 160 -21.16 -36.87 -50.32
N SER A 161 -20.89 -38.18 -50.24
CA SER A 161 -20.60 -38.85 -48.98
C SER A 161 -19.40 -38.22 -48.26
N LYS A 162 -18.28 -37.97 -48.98
CA LYS A 162 -17.10 -37.29 -48.41
C LYS A 162 -17.44 -35.88 -47.89
N VAL A 163 -18.20 -35.11 -48.65
CA VAL A 163 -18.62 -33.75 -48.27
C VAL A 163 -19.53 -33.78 -47.04
N VAL A 164 -20.47 -34.73 -46.97
CA VAL A 164 -21.37 -34.90 -45.81
C VAL A 164 -20.57 -35.28 -44.57
N THR A 165 -19.62 -36.22 -44.66
CA THR A 165 -18.76 -36.57 -43.52
C THR A 165 -17.96 -35.39 -43.00
N ILE A 166 -17.40 -34.56 -43.89
CA ILE A 166 -16.68 -33.34 -43.49
C ILE A 166 -17.64 -32.33 -42.87
N ARG A 167 -18.85 -32.16 -43.44
CA ARG A 167 -19.87 -31.27 -42.89
C ARG A 167 -20.29 -31.69 -41.49
N ASP A 168 -20.51 -32.98 -41.25
CA ASP A 168 -20.91 -33.50 -39.94
C ASP A 168 -19.79 -33.26 -38.91
N ALA A 169 -18.53 -33.47 -39.29
CA ALA A 169 -17.38 -33.13 -38.46
C ALA A 169 -17.31 -31.62 -38.14
N GLN A 170 -17.53 -30.76 -39.13
CA GLN A 170 -17.58 -29.30 -38.94
C GLN A 170 -18.74 -28.84 -38.05
N VAL A 171 -19.91 -29.49 -38.17
CA VAL A 171 -21.06 -29.20 -37.30
C VAL A 171 -20.75 -29.60 -35.85
N GLN A 172 -20.10 -30.74 -35.65
CA GLN A 172 -19.67 -31.19 -34.33
C GLN A 172 -18.61 -30.25 -33.73
N GLU A 173 -17.60 -29.86 -34.52
CA GLU A 173 -16.60 -28.86 -34.11
C GLU A 173 -17.26 -27.53 -33.74
N LYS A 174 -18.19 -27.03 -34.55
CA LYS A 174 -18.91 -25.79 -34.25
C LYS A 174 -19.72 -25.88 -32.96
N ARG A 175 -20.30 -27.04 -32.64
CA ARG A 175 -21.00 -27.27 -31.36
C ARG A 175 -20.04 -27.25 -30.18
N MET A 176 -18.86 -27.88 -30.31
CA MET A 176 -17.82 -27.85 -29.27
C MET A 176 -17.34 -26.42 -29.01
N VAL A 177 -17.01 -25.68 -30.07
CA VAL A 177 -16.58 -24.27 -29.97
C VAL A 177 -17.67 -23.39 -29.33
N GLN A 178 -18.95 -23.65 -29.65
CA GLN A 178 -20.05 -22.92 -29.03
C GLN A 178 -20.18 -23.24 -27.53
N ALA A 179 -20.03 -24.51 -27.15
CA ALA A 179 -20.08 -24.92 -25.75
C ALA A 179 -18.92 -24.33 -24.93
N GLU A 180 -17.71 -24.29 -25.50
CA GLU A 180 -16.53 -23.66 -24.88
C GLU A 180 -16.77 -22.16 -24.67
N LYS A 181 -17.29 -21.45 -25.67
CA LYS A 181 -17.66 -20.02 -25.54
C LYS A 181 -18.70 -19.79 -24.45
N GLU A 182 -19.72 -20.63 -24.36
CA GLU A 182 -20.75 -20.53 -23.31
C GLU A 182 -20.20 -20.83 -21.91
N GLU A 183 -19.14 -21.66 -21.79
CA GLU A 183 -18.42 -21.84 -20.53
C GLU A 183 -17.54 -20.64 -20.20
N GLU A 184 -16.83 -20.06 -21.17
CA GLU A 184 -16.04 -18.84 -20.98
C GLU A 184 -16.91 -17.65 -20.57
N GLU A 185 -18.06 -17.44 -21.23
CA GLU A 185 -19.04 -16.42 -20.85
C GLU A 185 -19.54 -16.64 -19.41
N ARG A 186 -19.87 -17.87 -19.02
CA ARG A 186 -20.25 -18.20 -17.64
C ARG A 186 -19.13 -17.92 -16.63
N GLN A 187 -17.88 -18.17 -16.99
CA GLN A 187 -16.72 -17.86 -16.15
C GLN A 187 -16.53 -16.35 -15.98
N LEU A 188 -16.71 -15.58 -17.06
CA LEU A 188 -16.63 -14.11 -17.03
C LEU A 188 -17.76 -13.52 -16.18
N ASP A 189 -19.00 -14.00 -16.33
CA ASP A 189 -20.14 -13.57 -15.52
C ASP A 189 -19.91 -13.88 -14.02
N ALA A 190 -19.37 -15.06 -13.71
CA ALA A 190 -18.99 -15.41 -12.35
C ALA A 190 -17.87 -14.51 -11.80
N MET A 191 -16.88 -14.15 -12.62
CA MET A 191 -15.81 -13.23 -12.24
C MET A 191 -16.36 -11.83 -11.96
N MET A 192 -17.26 -11.31 -12.81
CA MET A 192 -17.94 -10.03 -12.58
C MET A 192 -18.78 -10.03 -11.31
N GLU A 193 -19.51 -11.12 -11.03
CA GLU A 193 -20.29 -11.22 -9.79
C GLU A 193 -19.39 -11.27 -8.55
N ILE A 194 -18.25 -11.98 -8.62
CA ILE A 194 -17.25 -11.97 -7.55
C ILE A 194 -16.70 -10.55 -7.31
N GLU A 195 -16.39 -9.80 -8.36
CA GLU A 195 -15.95 -8.41 -8.23
C GLU A 195 -17.04 -7.51 -7.64
N ARG A 196 -18.30 -7.69 -8.07
CA ARG A 196 -19.45 -6.98 -7.50
C ARG A 196 -19.61 -7.26 -6.01
N LEU A 197 -19.53 -8.54 -5.61
CA LEU A 197 -19.62 -8.94 -4.21
C LEU A 197 -18.45 -8.41 -3.38
N LYS A 198 -17.22 -8.42 -3.93
CA LYS A 198 -16.06 -7.80 -3.27
C LYS A 198 -16.25 -6.30 -3.07
N ALA A 199 -16.77 -5.59 -4.08
CA ALA A 199 -17.05 -4.17 -3.96
C ALA A 199 -18.10 -3.89 -2.87
N LEU A 200 -19.19 -4.66 -2.83
CA LEU A 200 -20.20 -4.57 -1.77
C LEU A 200 -19.59 -4.86 -0.39
N GLN A 201 -18.77 -5.90 -0.26
CA GLN A 201 -18.08 -6.24 0.98
C GLN A 201 -17.15 -5.11 1.44
N MET A 202 -16.43 -4.46 0.53
CA MET A 202 -15.59 -3.29 0.85
C MET A 202 -16.42 -2.12 1.38
N TYR A 203 -17.61 -1.87 0.81
CA TYR A 203 -18.54 -0.87 1.33
C TYR A 203 -19.08 -1.24 2.71
N GLU A 204 -19.47 -2.50 2.93
CA GLU A 204 -19.93 -2.99 4.23
C GLU A 204 -18.86 -2.88 5.32
N VAL A 205 -17.60 -3.21 5.01
CA VAL A 205 -16.48 -3.07 5.95
C VAL A 205 -16.29 -1.61 6.33
N ARG A 206 -16.29 -0.70 5.35
CA ARG A 206 -16.19 0.75 5.61
C ARG A 206 -17.34 1.28 6.47
N GLU A 207 -18.55 0.79 6.25
CA GLU A 207 -19.71 1.18 7.05
C GLU A 207 -19.63 0.63 8.48
N LYS A 208 -19.17 -0.62 8.65
CA LYS A 208 -18.90 -1.19 9.98
C LYS A 208 -17.84 -0.39 10.74
N GLU A 209 -16.73 -0.04 10.11
CA GLU A 209 -15.69 0.80 10.72
C GLU A 209 -16.21 2.17 11.15
N ARG A 210 -17.07 2.79 10.33
CA ARG A 210 -17.76 4.04 10.68
C ARG A 210 -18.67 3.86 11.89
N LEU A 211 -19.47 2.80 11.91
CA LEU A 211 -20.41 2.52 13.00
C LEU A 211 -19.67 2.19 14.31
N GLU A 212 -18.55 1.47 14.23
CA GLU A 212 -17.67 1.18 15.36
C GLU A 212 -17.02 2.44 15.91
N SER A 213 -16.52 3.32 15.02
CA SER A 213 -15.95 4.63 15.39
C SER A 213 -17.00 5.54 16.04
N GLN A 214 -18.24 5.52 15.55
CA GLN A 214 -19.35 6.24 16.19
C GLN A 214 -19.69 5.63 17.56
N ARG A 215 -19.72 4.30 17.68
CA ARG A 215 -19.96 3.61 18.96
C ARG A 215 -18.84 3.88 19.97
N SER A 216 -17.58 3.88 19.57
CA SER A 216 -16.46 4.22 20.45
C SER A 216 -16.52 5.69 20.87
N GLY A 217 -16.80 6.60 19.93
CA GLY A 217 -17.02 8.02 20.23
C GLY A 217 -18.17 8.23 21.22
N ALA A 218 -19.31 7.55 21.03
CA ALA A 218 -20.44 7.61 21.94
C ALA A 218 -20.10 7.06 23.33
N LYS A 219 -19.33 5.97 23.43
CA LYS A 219 -18.84 5.43 24.71
C LYS A 219 -17.99 6.44 25.46
N VAL A 220 -17.05 7.11 24.78
CA VAL A 220 -16.21 8.15 25.37
C VAL A 220 -17.04 9.31 25.91
N ILE A 221 -18.06 9.76 25.16
CA ILE A 221 -18.96 10.82 25.62
C ILE A 221 -19.76 10.38 26.86
N ILE A 222 -20.27 9.14 26.87
CA ILE A 222 -20.98 8.60 28.04
C ILE A 222 -20.06 8.55 29.25
N GLU A 223 -18.81 8.14 29.08
CA GLU A 223 -17.79 8.11 30.14
C GLU A 223 -17.48 9.52 30.65
N GLN A 224 -17.29 10.50 29.75
CA GLN A 224 -17.11 11.90 30.12
C GLN A 224 -18.33 12.48 30.87
N ILE A 225 -19.55 12.10 30.51
CA ILE A 225 -20.77 12.52 31.23
C ILE A 225 -20.77 11.92 32.64
N LYS A 226 -20.43 10.63 32.78
CA LYS A 226 -20.32 9.97 34.09
C LYS A 226 -19.23 10.62 34.95
N ASP A 227 -18.08 10.93 34.38
CA ASP A 227 -16.99 11.60 35.10
C ASP A 227 -17.39 12.99 35.57
N ARG A 228 -18.04 13.78 34.71
CA ARG A 228 -18.58 15.11 35.11
C ARG A 228 -19.68 14.99 36.17
N GLN A 229 -20.52 13.96 36.11
CA GLN A 229 -21.53 13.72 37.14
C GLN A 229 -20.87 13.33 38.46
N ALA A 230 -19.87 12.44 38.45
CA ALA A 230 -19.11 12.08 39.64
C ALA A 230 -18.37 13.28 40.24
N GLN A 231 -17.81 14.15 39.40
CA GLN A 231 -17.18 15.39 39.84
C GLN A 231 -18.19 16.35 40.48
N ARG A 232 -19.37 16.53 39.87
CA ARG A 232 -20.46 17.30 40.48
C ARG A 232 -20.90 16.75 41.84
N MET A 233 -21.04 15.43 41.96
CA MET A 233 -21.36 14.77 43.23
C MET A 233 -20.29 15.04 44.29
N LYS A 234 -19.00 14.93 43.93
CA LYS A 234 -17.89 15.27 44.85
C LYS A 234 -17.89 16.73 45.29
N GLU A 235 -18.16 17.66 44.38
CA GLU A 235 -18.27 19.09 44.70
C GLU A 235 -19.48 19.39 45.59
N GLU A 236 -20.60 18.68 45.40
CA GLU A 236 -21.76 18.75 46.30
C GLU A 236 -21.43 18.19 47.69
N GLU A 237 -20.79 17.03 47.77
CA GLU A 237 -20.32 16.46 49.03
C GLU A 237 -19.34 17.39 49.76
N GLN A 238 -18.41 18.04 49.05
CA GLN A 238 -17.50 19.03 49.63
C GLN A 238 -18.26 20.25 50.15
N ARG A 239 -19.20 20.80 49.37
CA ARG A 239 -20.07 21.90 49.83
C ARG A 239 -20.89 21.53 51.04
N ASP A 240 -21.39 20.29 51.12
CA ASP A 240 -22.15 19.83 52.28
C ASP A 240 -21.26 19.62 53.51
N GLN A 241 -20.02 19.15 53.31
CA GLN A 241 -19.02 19.10 54.38
C GLN A 241 -18.69 20.50 54.90
N GLU A 242 -18.43 21.47 54.02
CA GLU A 242 -18.19 22.88 54.37
C GLU A 242 -19.40 23.49 55.09
N ARG A 243 -20.63 23.27 54.58
CA ARG A 243 -21.86 23.69 55.24
C ARG A 243 -21.99 23.09 56.64
N SER A 244 -21.71 21.79 56.79
CA SER A 244 -21.75 21.12 58.08
C SER A 244 -20.70 21.68 59.06
N PHE A 245 -19.53 22.04 58.56
CA PHE A 245 -18.46 22.65 59.34
C PHE A 245 -18.84 24.06 59.80
N VAL A 246 -19.37 24.89 58.89
CA VAL A 246 -19.87 26.24 59.22
C VAL A 246 -21.01 26.16 60.23
N LEU A 247 -21.96 25.22 60.07
CA LEU A 247 -23.04 25.01 61.04
C LEU A 247 -22.51 24.62 62.42
N LYS A 248 -21.53 23.72 62.50
CA LYS A 248 -20.86 23.36 63.77
C LYS A 248 -20.18 24.57 64.41
N GLN A 249 -19.51 25.41 63.61
CA GLN A 249 -18.86 26.62 64.11
C GLN A 249 -19.88 27.67 64.60
N ILE A 250 -20.99 27.86 63.89
CA ILE A 250 -22.10 28.70 64.36
C ILE A 250 -22.68 28.17 65.67
N HIS A 251 -22.86 26.85 65.79
CA HIS A 251 -23.33 26.24 67.04
C HIS A 251 -22.35 26.45 68.20
N ALA A 252 -21.04 26.33 67.95
CA ALA A 252 -20.01 26.61 68.96
C ALA A 252 -20.03 28.08 69.39
N LEU A 253 -20.06 29.02 68.44
CA LEU A 253 -20.14 30.45 68.74
C LEU A 253 -21.43 30.81 69.50
N LYS A 254 -22.57 30.22 69.14
CA LYS A 254 -23.83 30.41 69.89
C LYS A 254 -23.73 29.86 71.31
N ALA A 255 -23.04 28.73 71.53
CA ALA A 255 -22.82 28.18 72.86
C ALA A 255 -21.93 29.12 73.69
N GLU A 256 -20.83 29.62 73.12
CA GLU A 256 -19.96 30.63 73.75
C GLU A 256 -20.71 31.92 74.06
N GLU A 257 -21.58 32.41 73.17
CA GLU A 257 -22.43 33.58 73.42
C GLU A 257 -23.40 33.36 74.59
N ILE A 258 -24.00 32.16 74.69
CA ILE A 258 -24.88 31.80 75.82
C ILE A 258 -24.08 31.76 77.12
N GLU A 259 -22.87 31.18 77.11
CA GLU A 259 -21.99 31.17 78.29
C GLU A 259 -21.56 32.58 78.69
N GLN A 260 -21.16 33.44 77.75
CA GLN A 260 -20.84 34.83 78.02
C GLN A 260 -22.05 35.62 78.56
N MET A 261 -23.25 35.37 78.03
CA MET A 261 -24.48 35.96 78.54
C MET A 261 -24.80 35.49 79.96
N ASN A 262 -24.59 34.21 80.26
CA ASN A 262 -24.75 33.68 81.61
C ASN A 262 -23.70 34.25 82.58
N GLN A 263 -22.44 34.39 82.15
CA GLN A 263 -21.39 35.05 82.92
C GLN A 263 -21.71 36.52 83.19
N LYS A 264 -22.21 37.26 82.19
CA LYS A 264 -22.67 38.64 82.36
C LYS A 264 -23.84 38.74 83.33
N LYS A 265 -24.81 37.82 83.27
CA LYS A 265 -25.92 37.74 84.23
C LYS A 265 -25.42 37.48 85.64
N LEU A 266 -24.53 36.50 85.83
CA LEU A 266 -23.92 36.20 87.13
C LEU A 266 -23.09 37.36 87.67
N ALA A 267 -22.34 38.06 86.81
CA ALA A 267 -21.60 39.26 87.19
C ALA A 267 -22.53 40.42 87.57
N ALA A 268 -23.63 40.62 86.84
CA ALA A 268 -24.65 41.62 87.17
C ALA A 268 -25.37 41.29 88.48
N GLU A 269 -25.66 40.01 88.74
CA GLU A 269 -26.26 39.55 90.00
C GLU A 269 -25.31 39.74 91.18
N ARG A 270 -24.01 39.44 91.01
CA ARG A 270 -22.98 39.74 92.02
C ARG A 270 -22.87 41.23 92.31
N LEU A 271 -22.82 42.06 91.26
CA LEU A 271 -22.77 43.52 91.43
C LEU A 271 -24.03 44.06 92.10
N MET A 272 -25.22 43.51 91.79
CA MET A 272 -26.45 43.84 92.50
C MET A 272 -26.43 43.41 93.96
N ALA A 273 -25.85 42.25 94.28
CA ALA A 273 -25.69 41.80 95.66
C ALA A 273 -24.72 42.73 96.44
N GLU A 274 -23.59 43.11 95.84
CA GLU A 274 -22.64 44.06 96.41
C GLU A 274 -23.26 45.46 96.62
N VAL A 275 -24.04 45.94 95.66
CA VAL A 275 -24.78 47.22 95.79
C VAL A 275 -25.84 47.13 96.88
N ASN A 276 -26.57 46.02 96.98
CA ASN A 276 -27.55 45.81 98.05
C ASN A 276 -26.89 45.72 99.43
N GLU A 277 -25.73 45.07 99.53
CA GLU A 277 -24.95 45.00 100.76
C GLU A 277 -24.40 46.38 101.14
N ALA A 278 -23.85 47.15 100.19
CA ALA A 278 -23.43 48.53 100.39
C ALA A 278 -24.61 49.46 100.79
N ASN A 279 -25.78 49.29 100.19
CA ASN A 279 -26.99 50.03 100.58
C ASN A 279 -27.48 49.63 101.97
N SER A 280 -27.41 48.34 102.33
CA SER A 280 -27.80 47.85 103.66
C SER A 280 -26.86 48.37 104.74
N THR A 281 -25.56 48.43 104.47
CA THR A 281 -24.55 48.98 105.39
C THR A 281 -24.68 50.51 105.48
N ALA A 282 -24.94 51.20 104.38
CA ALA A 282 -25.26 52.64 104.39
C ALA A 282 -26.52 52.96 105.19
N MET A 283 -27.58 52.13 105.09
CA MET A 283 -28.79 52.27 105.91
C MET A 283 -28.50 52.04 107.39
N LYS A 284 -27.72 51.02 107.75
CA LYS A 284 -27.28 50.78 109.14
C LYS A 284 -26.47 51.95 109.70
N ILE A 285 -25.52 52.48 108.94
CA ILE A 285 -24.73 53.67 109.34
C ILE A 285 -25.65 54.89 109.53
N LYS A 286 -26.66 55.05 108.67
CA LYS A 286 -27.65 56.12 108.81
C LYS A 286 -28.53 55.93 110.05
N GLU A 287 -28.96 54.71 110.35
CA GLU A 287 -29.71 54.38 111.58
C GLU A 287 -28.87 54.60 112.85
N GLU A 288 -27.60 54.17 112.84
CA GLU A 288 -26.66 54.43 113.93
C GLU A 288 -26.42 55.93 114.15
N ARG A 289 -26.29 56.70 113.06
CA ARG A 289 -26.19 58.16 113.12
C ARG A 289 -27.47 58.80 113.66
N MET A 290 -28.65 58.34 113.23
CA MET A 290 -29.93 58.82 113.78
C MET A 290 -30.08 58.48 115.27
N LEU A 291 -29.59 57.31 115.72
CA LEU A 291 -29.58 56.94 117.12
C LEU A 291 -28.59 57.79 117.93
N ALA A 292 -27.41 58.11 117.37
CA ALA A 292 -26.46 59.04 117.97
C ALA A 292 -27.04 60.46 118.07
N GLU A 293 -27.68 60.96 117.01
CA GLU A 293 -28.37 62.26 117.00
C GLU A 293 -29.50 62.29 118.04
N LYS A 294 -30.29 61.21 118.21
CA LYS A 294 -31.31 61.10 119.27
C LYS A 294 -30.71 61.12 120.69
N LEU A 295 -29.57 60.47 120.90
CA LEU A 295 -28.87 60.49 122.19
C LEU A 295 -28.24 61.86 122.49
N GLU A 296 -27.79 62.58 121.46
CA GLU A 296 -27.35 63.96 121.59
C GLU A 296 -28.53 64.92 121.82
N GLU A 297 -29.66 64.73 121.16
CA GLU A 297 -30.91 65.47 121.40
C GLU A 297 -31.46 65.25 122.81
N GLN A 298 -31.39 64.02 123.35
CA GLN A 298 -31.76 63.73 124.74
C GLN A 298 -30.84 64.46 125.73
N LYS A 299 -29.53 64.51 125.46
CA LYS A 299 -28.58 65.30 126.27
C LYS A 299 -28.80 66.82 126.14
N ILE A 300 -29.24 67.30 124.98
CA ILE A 300 -29.60 68.71 124.75
C ILE A 300 -30.90 69.06 125.49
N LEU A 301 -31.89 68.17 125.50
CA LEU A 301 -33.14 68.33 126.26
C LEU A 301 -32.89 68.41 127.76
N GLU A 302 -32.08 67.50 128.32
CA GLU A 302 -31.70 67.54 129.74
C GLU A 302 -30.94 68.83 130.09
N TYR A 303 -30.07 69.32 129.20
CA TYR A 303 -29.38 70.61 129.37
C TYR A 303 -30.31 71.83 129.20
N GLN A 304 -31.33 71.73 128.33
CA GLN A 304 -32.32 72.78 128.09
C GLN A 304 -33.38 72.87 129.20
N GLU A 305 -33.80 71.77 129.83
CA GLU A 305 -34.72 71.79 130.97
C GLU A 305 -34.10 72.46 132.20
N ASP A 306 -32.80 72.20 132.46
CA ASP A 306 -32.04 72.87 133.53
C ASP A 306 -31.80 74.37 133.27
N LYS A 307 -31.69 74.77 132.00
CA LYS A 307 -31.54 76.17 131.58
C LYS A 307 -32.88 76.93 131.59
N GLN A 308 -33.97 76.31 131.12
CA GLN A 308 -35.31 76.90 131.12
C GLN A 308 -35.84 77.15 132.54
N ARG A 309 -35.42 76.35 133.54
CA ARG A 309 -35.78 76.59 134.94
C ARG A 309 -35.11 77.84 135.55
N ARG A 310 -33.98 78.28 134.98
CA ARG A 310 -33.30 79.55 135.33
C ARG A 310 -33.82 80.75 134.53
N GLU A 311 -34.26 80.55 133.28
CA GLU A 311 -34.72 81.64 132.40
C GLU A 311 -36.20 82.01 132.60
N ARG A 312 -37.08 81.08 133.03
CA ARG A 312 -38.49 81.38 133.41
C ARG A 312 -38.63 82.39 134.57
N ALA A 313 -37.63 82.49 135.44
CA ALA A 313 -37.61 83.49 136.52
C ALA A 313 -37.17 84.89 136.04
N ALA A 314 -36.63 85.03 134.83
CA ALA A 314 -36.11 86.28 134.27
C ALA A 314 -36.94 86.83 133.09
N GLU A 315 -37.82 86.02 132.50
CA GLU A 315 -38.66 86.40 131.34
C GLU A 315 -40.00 87.09 131.71
N GLU A 316 -40.51 86.91 132.94
CA GLU A 316 -41.75 87.60 133.37
C GLU A 316 -41.55 89.13 133.52
N GLU A 317 -40.33 89.61 133.72
CA GLU A 317 -40.04 91.06 133.84
C GLU A 317 -39.75 91.77 132.51
N LYS A 318 -39.49 91.05 131.41
CA LYS A 318 -39.07 91.66 130.12
C LYS A 318 -40.09 91.52 128.98
N ALA A 319 -41.14 90.72 129.13
CA ALA A 319 -42.18 90.52 128.12
C ALA A 319 -43.16 91.71 127.97
N ALA A 320 -43.18 92.68 128.90
CA ALA A 320 -44.07 93.85 128.83
C ALA A 320 -43.56 94.98 127.90
N LEU A 321 -42.29 94.98 127.48
CA LEU A 321 -41.67 96.07 126.71
C LEU A 321 -41.42 95.75 125.22
N ALA A 322 -41.55 94.48 124.80
CA ALA A 322 -41.17 94.02 123.46
C ALA A 322 -42.32 93.99 122.43
N ALA A 323 -43.57 94.17 122.86
CA ALA A 323 -44.76 94.05 121.99
C ALA A 323 -45.09 95.34 121.18
N GLU A 324 -44.32 96.42 121.32
CA GLU A 324 -44.66 97.71 120.68
C GLU A 324 -43.84 98.03 119.40
N LYS A 325 -42.84 97.23 119.02
CA LYS A 325 -41.95 97.56 117.88
C LYS A 325 -41.72 96.44 116.86
N GLU A 326 -42.75 95.64 116.59
CA GLU A 326 -42.74 94.61 115.56
C GLU A 326 -43.71 94.94 114.40
N LYS A 327 -43.59 96.14 113.82
CA LYS A 327 -44.33 96.54 112.61
C LYS A 327 -43.52 97.25 111.51
N GLU A 328 -42.18 97.25 111.56
CA GLU A 328 -41.37 97.94 110.54
C GLU A 328 -40.23 97.14 109.87
N THR A 329 -40.23 95.81 109.92
CA THR A 329 -39.15 95.00 109.29
C THR A 329 -39.61 94.05 108.18
N ALA A 330 -40.62 94.46 107.39
CA ALA A 330 -41.02 93.80 106.14
C ALA A 330 -40.23 94.27 104.89
N LYS A 331 -39.22 95.15 105.05
CA LYS A 331 -38.46 95.77 103.95
C LYS A 331 -37.14 95.04 103.60
N LEU A 332 -36.93 93.82 104.10
CA LEU A 332 -35.77 92.95 103.82
C LEU A 332 -36.16 91.64 103.09
N ARG A 333 -37.19 91.69 102.22
CA ARG A 333 -37.46 90.66 101.20
C ARG A 333 -36.97 91.02 99.79
N ALA A 334 -36.40 92.21 99.60
CA ALA A 334 -35.85 92.67 98.31
C ALA A 334 -34.38 92.28 98.07
N MET A 335 -33.78 91.44 98.92
CA MET A 335 -32.35 91.09 98.86
C MET A 335 -32.07 89.65 98.36
N GLN A 336 -33.11 88.88 98.00
CA GLN A 336 -32.97 87.47 97.58
C GLN A 336 -33.47 87.17 96.15
N GLU A 337 -33.60 88.19 95.29
CA GLU A 337 -33.87 88.02 93.85
C GLU A 337 -32.60 88.21 92.98
N LYS A 338 -31.41 88.17 93.61
CA LYS A 338 -30.09 88.31 92.95
C LYS A 338 -29.23 87.04 92.98
N ALA A 339 -29.79 85.92 93.43
CA ALA A 339 -29.09 84.62 93.48
C ALA A 339 -29.42 83.71 92.28
N GLN A 340 -30.45 84.00 91.48
CA GLN A 340 -30.83 83.19 90.32
C GLN A 340 -30.14 83.59 88.99
N ASP A 341 -29.54 84.78 88.90
CA ASP A 341 -28.87 85.22 87.66
C ASP A 341 -27.42 84.74 87.49
N LYS A 342 -26.77 84.19 88.54
CA LYS A 342 -25.39 83.69 88.45
C LYS A 342 -25.27 82.28 87.83
N ALA A 343 -26.37 81.53 87.74
CA ALA A 343 -26.37 80.21 87.09
C ALA A 343 -26.52 80.33 85.56
N ALA A 344 -27.25 81.33 85.06
CA ALA A 344 -27.48 81.56 83.63
C ALA A 344 -26.21 82.01 82.89
N GLU A 345 -25.30 82.74 83.54
CA GLU A 345 -24.04 83.23 82.95
C GLU A 345 -22.98 82.11 82.79
N MET A 346 -22.95 81.15 83.72
CA MET A 346 -22.01 80.02 83.66
C MET A 346 -22.44 78.95 82.64
N ASP A 347 -23.75 78.81 82.37
CA ASP A 347 -24.26 77.92 81.33
C ASP A 347 -24.08 78.49 79.92
N ALA A 348 -24.15 79.82 79.76
CA ALA A 348 -23.87 80.50 78.50
C ALA A 348 -22.40 80.31 78.03
N LEU A 349 -21.44 80.33 78.97
CA LEU A 349 -20.01 80.08 78.67
C LEU A 349 -19.71 78.59 78.38
N ARG A 350 -20.45 77.67 78.98
CA ARG A 350 -20.32 76.22 78.75
C ARG A 350 -20.93 75.82 77.39
N ALA A 351 -22.05 76.42 77.00
CA ALA A 351 -22.69 76.24 75.70
C ALA A 351 -21.82 76.74 74.53
N LYS A 352 -21.12 77.88 74.70
CA LYS A 352 -20.26 78.45 73.65
C LYS A 352 -19.02 77.59 73.36
N ARG A 353 -18.38 77.02 74.40
CA ARG A 353 -17.27 76.06 74.23
C ARG A 353 -17.73 74.70 73.68
N ALA A 354 -18.92 74.24 74.03
CA ALA A 354 -19.50 73.01 73.48
C ALA A 354 -19.84 73.15 71.98
N MET A 355 -20.38 74.29 71.56
CA MET A 355 -20.62 74.60 70.14
C MET A 355 -19.32 74.69 69.34
N GLU A 356 -18.29 75.37 69.86
CA GLU A 356 -17.01 75.52 69.16
C GLU A 356 -16.19 74.22 69.08
N ALA A 357 -16.32 73.33 70.08
CA ALA A 357 -15.76 71.98 70.02
C ALA A 357 -16.55 71.06 69.07
N ALA A 358 -17.89 71.16 69.05
CA ALA A 358 -18.73 70.43 68.11
C ALA A 358 -18.48 70.88 66.67
N GLU A 359 -18.26 72.18 66.43
CA GLU A 359 -17.97 72.73 65.11
C GLU A 359 -16.59 72.28 64.59
N ARG A 360 -15.56 72.27 65.44
CA ARG A 360 -14.24 71.72 65.06
C ARG A 360 -14.31 70.23 64.74
N ASN A 361 -15.00 69.45 65.56
CA ASN A 361 -15.21 68.02 65.32
C ASN A 361 -16.06 67.76 64.06
N ALA A 362 -17.01 68.63 63.73
CA ALA A 362 -17.83 68.53 62.52
C ALA A 362 -17.00 68.82 61.26
N ARG A 363 -16.18 69.88 61.26
CA ARG A 363 -15.27 70.19 60.15
C ARG A 363 -14.22 69.09 59.93
N GLU A 364 -13.68 68.53 61.00
CA GLU A 364 -12.72 67.42 60.91
C GLU A 364 -13.38 66.13 60.39
N LYS A 365 -14.62 65.83 60.81
CA LYS A 365 -15.39 64.71 60.24
C LYS A 365 -15.71 64.92 58.76
N GLU A 366 -16.12 66.13 58.36
CA GLU A 366 -16.40 66.46 56.96
C GLU A 366 -15.15 66.33 56.07
N GLN A 367 -13.98 66.79 56.56
CA GLN A 367 -12.70 66.62 55.86
C GLN A 367 -12.34 65.14 55.72
N ARG A 368 -12.43 64.35 56.80
CA ARG A 368 -12.16 62.90 56.75
C ARG A 368 -13.12 62.15 55.82
N GLU A 369 -14.38 62.56 55.74
CA GLU A 369 -15.35 61.98 54.81
C GLU A 369 -15.03 62.34 53.35
N LYS A 370 -14.63 63.59 53.08
CA LYS A 370 -14.15 64.00 51.74
C LYS A 370 -12.89 63.25 51.34
N ASP A 371 -11.90 63.14 52.23
CA ASP A 371 -10.66 62.39 51.97
C ASP A 371 -10.92 60.91 51.69
N ARG A 372 -11.87 60.30 52.42
CA ARG A 372 -12.32 58.92 52.17
C ARG A 372 -13.01 58.78 50.81
N GLN A 373 -13.90 59.70 50.45
CA GLN A 373 -14.56 59.70 49.15
C GLN A 373 -13.56 59.90 48.00
N GLU A 374 -12.58 60.79 48.17
CA GLU A 374 -11.50 60.98 47.21
C GLU A 374 -10.62 59.75 47.07
N ALA A 375 -10.27 59.08 48.18
CA ALA A 375 -9.51 57.84 48.15
C ALA A 375 -10.25 56.72 47.41
N ILE A 376 -11.55 56.54 47.70
CA ILE A 376 -12.40 55.56 47.00
C ILE A 376 -12.51 55.90 45.50
N ASN A 377 -12.69 57.18 45.15
CA ASN A 377 -12.76 57.60 43.75
C ASN A 377 -11.43 57.39 43.01
N LYS A 378 -10.29 57.63 43.66
CA LYS A 378 -8.95 57.36 43.10
C LYS A 378 -8.75 55.86 42.88
N GLU A 379 -9.11 55.02 43.85
CA GLU A 379 -9.03 53.57 43.73
C GLU A 379 -9.93 53.06 42.59
N LEU A 380 -11.17 53.52 42.52
CA LEU A 380 -12.12 53.19 41.45
C LEU A 380 -11.59 53.62 40.06
N ALA A 381 -10.94 54.79 39.96
CA ALA A 381 -10.32 55.23 38.72
C ALA A 381 -9.14 54.33 38.31
N THR A 382 -8.31 53.89 39.25
CA THR A 382 -7.22 52.94 38.95
C THR A 382 -7.75 51.57 38.53
N ALA A 383 -8.81 51.08 39.19
CA ALA A 383 -9.47 49.83 38.83
C ALA A 383 -10.11 49.89 37.44
N ARG A 384 -10.78 51.00 37.10
CA ARG A 384 -11.32 51.24 35.74
C ARG A 384 -10.23 51.25 34.68
N LYS A 385 -9.09 51.90 34.93
CA LYS A 385 -7.94 51.89 34.01
C LYS A 385 -7.35 50.50 33.82
N ARG A 386 -7.20 49.72 34.91
CA ARG A 386 -6.76 48.31 34.82
C ARG A 386 -7.74 47.47 33.99
N GLN A 387 -9.04 47.62 34.22
CA GLN A 387 -10.07 46.92 33.45
C GLN A 387 -10.05 47.33 31.96
N GLN A 388 -9.83 48.61 31.65
CA GLN A 388 -9.67 49.08 30.27
C GLN A 388 -8.46 48.43 29.60
N HIS A 389 -7.29 48.44 30.24
CA HIS A 389 -6.10 47.80 29.70
C HIS A 389 -6.24 46.28 29.54
N GLU A 390 -6.92 45.60 30.46
CA GLU A 390 -7.19 44.17 30.32
C GLU A 390 -8.11 43.86 29.15
N LYS A 391 -9.16 44.69 28.94
CA LYS A 391 -10.04 44.60 27.77
C LYS A 391 -9.28 44.89 26.47
N GLU A 392 -8.44 45.91 26.43
CA GLU A 392 -7.58 46.23 25.29
C GLU A 392 -6.61 45.09 24.97
N ARG A 393 -5.96 44.50 25.98
CA ARG A 393 -5.09 43.33 25.79
C ARG A 393 -5.86 42.14 25.23
N ARG A 394 -7.04 41.83 25.80
CA ARG A 394 -7.87 40.72 25.33
C ARG A 394 -8.33 40.90 23.89
N LEU A 395 -8.74 42.13 23.52
CA LEU A 395 -9.09 42.46 22.13
C LEU A 395 -7.87 42.37 21.21
N GLY A 396 -6.69 42.82 21.67
CA GLY A 396 -5.45 42.69 20.93
C GLY A 396 -5.04 41.24 20.69
N ASP A 397 -5.18 40.38 21.70
CA ASP A 397 -4.88 38.95 21.59
C ASP A 397 -5.90 38.23 20.67
N GLN A 398 -7.18 38.60 20.72
CA GLN A 398 -8.19 38.12 19.77
C GLN A 398 -7.87 38.53 18.33
N ALA A 399 -7.51 39.80 18.10
CA ALA A 399 -7.14 40.29 16.77
C ALA A 399 -5.88 39.61 16.22
N LYS A 400 -4.90 39.28 17.09
CA LYS A 400 -3.73 38.48 16.69
C LYS A 400 -4.12 37.07 16.31
N PHE A 401 -4.95 36.41 17.12
CA PHE A 401 -5.41 35.06 16.83
C PHE A 401 -6.19 34.99 15.50
N GLU A 402 -7.10 35.94 15.26
CA GLU A 402 -7.84 36.06 14.00
C GLU A 402 -6.92 36.29 12.80
N ARG A 403 -5.87 37.11 12.95
CA ARG A 403 -4.85 37.30 11.90
C ARG A 403 -4.06 36.03 11.62
N GLU A 404 -3.57 35.35 12.66
CA GLU A 404 -2.82 34.09 12.51
C GLU A 404 -3.69 32.97 11.92
N GLU A 405 -4.97 32.93 12.25
CA GLU A 405 -5.93 32.01 11.63
C GLU A 405 -6.17 32.37 10.16
N PHE A 406 -6.36 33.64 9.85
CA PHE A 406 -6.52 34.12 8.47
C PHE A 406 -5.27 33.85 7.60
N GLU A 407 -4.07 34.09 8.14
CA GLU A 407 -2.81 33.78 7.47
C GLU A 407 -2.67 32.28 7.20
N ARG A 408 -2.98 31.42 8.18
CA ARG A 408 -3.00 29.95 7.97
C ARG A 408 -4.00 29.52 6.90
N ILE A 409 -5.19 30.12 6.87
CA ILE A 409 -6.20 29.84 5.84
C ILE A 409 -5.65 30.23 4.46
N ILE A 410 -5.01 31.39 4.34
CA ILE A 410 -4.37 31.83 3.08
C ILE A 410 -3.27 30.86 2.66
N GLU A 411 -2.41 30.43 3.58
CA GLU A 411 -1.35 29.46 3.26
C GLU A 411 -1.92 28.15 2.72
N VAL A 412 -2.98 27.62 3.34
CA VAL A 412 -3.66 26.41 2.87
C VAL A 412 -4.31 26.65 1.51
N GLN A 413 -4.95 27.78 1.28
CA GLN A 413 -5.54 28.13 -0.03
C GLN A 413 -4.46 28.24 -1.11
N LEU A 414 -3.33 28.86 -0.82
CA LEU A 414 -2.20 28.99 -1.75
C LEU A 414 -1.60 27.63 -2.08
N GLN A 415 -1.46 26.74 -1.09
CA GLN A 415 -1.02 25.36 -1.30
C GLN A 415 -1.99 24.56 -2.16
N GLN A 416 -3.31 24.71 -1.91
CA GLN A 416 -4.34 24.07 -2.73
C GLN A 416 -4.31 24.58 -4.17
N GLU A 417 -4.21 25.90 -4.37
CA GLU A 417 -4.10 26.49 -5.70
C GLU A 417 -2.83 26.02 -6.43
N ALA A 418 -1.69 25.95 -5.74
CA ALA A 418 -0.45 25.43 -6.31
C ALA A 418 -0.58 23.94 -6.71
N ALA A 419 -1.22 23.12 -5.87
CA ALA A 419 -1.46 21.71 -6.17
C ALA A 419 -2.47 21.51 -7.32
N GLU A 420 -3.49 22.37 -7.43
CA GLU A 420 -4.41 22.36 -8.57
C GLU A 420 -3.70 22.78 -9.86
N ARG A 421 -2.85 23.82 -9.81
CA ARG A 421 -2.05 24.23 -10.96
C ARG A 421 -1.11 23.13 -11.43
N SER A 422 -0.42 22.44 -10.51
CA SER A 422 0.48 21.34 -10.88
C SER A 422 -0.28 20.18 -11.52
N ARG A 423 -1.44 19.79 -10.97
CA ARG A 423 -2.32 18.77 -11.57
C ARG A 423 -2.80 19.17 -12.96
N GLN A 424 -3.19 20.43 -13.15
CA GLN A 424 -3.59 20.92 -14.48
C GLN A 424 -2.43 20.92 -15.48
N GLU A 425 -1.21 21.19 -15.03
CA GLU A 425 0.00 21.09 -15.87
C GLU A 425 0.27 19.63 -16.26
N GLU A 426 0.24 18.70 -15.31
CA GLU A 426 0.36 17.25 -15.56
C GLU A 426 -0.71 16.76 -16.56
N GLU A 427 -1.97 17.15 -16.39
CA GLU A 427 -3.04 16.80 -17.34
C GLU A 427 -2.85 17.43 -18.73
N LYS A 428 -2.25 18.62 -18.80
CA LYS A 428 -1.91 19.25 -20.09
C LYS A 428 -0.75 18.52 -20.75
N GLU A 429 0.25 18.10 -19.98
CA GLU A 429 1.37 17.30 -20.49
C GLU A 429 0.89 15.94 -20.98
N PHE A 430 0.09 15.22 -20.20
CA PHE A 430 -0.49 13.94 -20.62
C PHE A 430 -1.31 14.08 -21.92
N ARG A 431 -2.11 15.15 -22.04
CA ARG A 431 -2.84 15.44 -23.29
C ARG A 431 -1.90 15.74 -24.47
N ARG A 432 -0.77 16.41 -24.23
CA ARG A 432 0.23 16.68 -25.27
C ARG A 432 0.92 15.40 -25.70
N GLU A 433 1.32 14.54 -24.76
CA GLU A 433 1.93 13.24 -25.03
C GLU A 433 0.98 12.35 -25.82
N HIS A 434 -0.27 12.21 -25.37
CA HIS A 434 -1.30 11.46 -26.08
C HIS A 434 -1.56 12.01 -27.49
N ALA A 435 -1.57 13.34 -27.67
CA ALA A 435 -1.69 13.94 -28.99
C ALA A 435 -0.47 13.68 -29.89
N GLN A 436 0.74 13.64 -29.33
CA GLN A 436 1.96 13.28 -30.05
C GLN A 436 1.96 11.80 -30.45
N GLU A 437 1.56 10.90 -29.56
CA GLU A 437 1.41 9.48 -29.85
C GLU A 437 0.39 9.25 -30.97
N LEU A 438 -0.77 9.91 -30.91
CA LEU A 438 -1.78 9.80 -31.95
C LEU A 438 -1.25 10.29 -33.32
N ARG A 439 -0.50 11.40 -33.34
CA ARG A 439 0.18 11.88 -34.56
C ARG A 439 1.21 10.88 -35.07
N SER A 440 1.99 10.26 -34.17
CA SER A 440 2.95 9.22 -34.53
C SER A 440 2.26 7.98 -35.11
N GLN A 441 1.12 7.57 -34.54
CA GLN A 441 0.32 6.46 -35.05
C GLN A 441 -0.27 6.76 -36.43
N ILE A 442 -0.78 7.98 -36.65
CA ILE A 442 -1.27 8.43 -37.96
C ILE A 442 -0.13 8.38 -38.98
N ASN A 443 1.04 8.95 -38.66
CA ASN A 443 2.20 8.93 -39.54
C ASN A 443 2.66 7.50 -39.87
N ALA A 444 2.73 6.61 -38.88
CA ALA A 444 3.10 5.21 -39.08
C ALA A 444 2.09 4.47 -39.98
N ARG A 445 0.79 4.77 -39.82
CA ARG A 445 -0.26 4.21 -40.67
C ARG A 445 -0.18 4.74 -42.10
N GLU A 446 0.05 6.03 -42.27
CA GLU A 446 0.26 6.65 -43.59
C GLU A 446 1.50 6.07 -44.27
N GLU A 447 2.63 5.95 -43.56
CA GLU A 447 3.85 5.35 -44.09
C GLU A 447 3.62 3.91 -44.54
N LYS A 448 2.93 3.10 -43.71
CA LYS A 448 2.56 1.74 -44.08
C LYS A 448 1.69 1.70 -45.34
N ALA A 449 0.70 2.59 -45.46
CA ALA A 449 -0.13 2.68 -46.67
C ALA A 449 0.68 3.09 -47.92
N TYR A 450 1.66 4.00 -47.77
CA TYR A 450 2.58 4.35 -48.84
C TYR A 450 3.48 3.17 -49.24
N GLN A 451 3.98 2.40 -48.27
CA GLN A 451 4.79 1.20 -48.50
C GLN A 451 3.95 0.13 -49.22
N GLU A 452 2.76 -0.20 -48.72
CA GLU A 452 1.86 -1.18 -49.37
C GLU A 452 1.52 -0.77 -50.81
N ARG A 453 1.28 0.52 -51.05
CA ARG A 453 1.02 1.03 -52.40
C ARG A 453 2.25 0.94 -53.30
N ARG A 454 3.44 1.19 -52.76
CA ARG A 454 4.71 1.05 -53.47
C ARG A 454 4.96 -0.42 -53.82
N ASP A 455 4.79 -1.32 -52.85
CA ASP A 455 4.97 -2.76 -53.02
C ASP A 455 4.01 -3.29 -54.09
N PHE A 456 2.74 -2.87 -54.09
CA PHE A 456 1.78 -3.21 -55.13
C PHE A 456 2.22 -2.75 -56.53
N LEU A 457 2.79 -1.55 -56.66
CA LEU A 457 3.30 -1.05 -57.94
C LEU A 457 4.57 -1.79 -58.38
N GLU A 458 5.46 -2.11 -57.44
CA GLU A 458 6.67 -2.91 -57.68
C GLU A 458 6.32 -4.35 -58.08
N GLU A 459 5.34 -4.99 -57.44
CA GLU A 459 4.76 -6.27 -57.84
C GLU A 459 4.16 -6.19 -59.26
N GLY A 460 3.40 -5.15 -59.57
CA GLY A 460 2.90 -4.92 -60.93
C GLY A 460 4.02 -4.76 -61.97
N ASN A 461 5.13 -4.12 -61.60
CA ASN A 461 6.31 -3.98 -62.45
C ASN A 461 7.06 -5.31 -62.64
N THR A 462 7.22 -6.10 -61.57
CA THR A 462 7.88 -7.42 -61.65
C THR A 462 7.06 -8.39 -62.48
N VAL A 463 5.73 -8.43 -62.33
CA VAL A 463 4.83 -9.24 -63.17
C VAL A 463 4.93 -8.82 -64.64
N ARG A 464 4.92 -7.53 -64.95
CA ARG A 464 5.13 -7.04 -66.33
C ARG A 464 6.51 -7.41 -66.88
N ALA A 465 7.55 -7.34 -66.05
CA ALA A 465 8.90 -7.74 -66.44
C ALA A 465 9.01 -9.26 -66.69
N GLN A 466 8.34 -10.09 -65.88
CA GLN A 466 8.25 -11.53 -66.07
C GLN A 466 7.53 -11.87 -67.37
N ILE A 467 6.33 -11.32 -67.60
CA ILE A 467 5.57 -11.51 -68.85
C ILE A 467 6.38 -11.05 -70.06
N GLY A 468 7.04 -9.90 -69.98
CA GLY A 468 7.93 -9.40 -71.02
C GLY A 468 9.13 -10.32 -71.26
N GLY A 469 9.70 -10.89 -70.20
CA GLY A 469 10.78 -11.87 -70.26
C GLY A 469 10.34 -13.19 -70.90
N GLU A 470 9.17 -13.71 -70.55
CA GLU A 470 8.57 -14.90 -71.16
C GLU A 470 8.26 -14.69 -72.62
N ARG A 471 7.69 -13.55 -73.00
CA ARG A 471 7.44 -13.19 -74.40
C ARG A 471 8.73 -13.16 -75.21
N LYS A 472 9.79 -12.55 -74.68
CA LYS A 472 11.13 -12.57 -75.32
C LYS A 472 11.70 -13.97 -75.44
N LYS A 473 11.51 -14.84 -74.43
CA LYS A 473 11.92 -16.26 -74.51
C LYS A 473 11.15 -16.99 -75.60
N LEU A 474 9.83 -16.79 -75.70
CA LEU A 474 8.98 -17.38 -76.73
C LEU A 474 9.37 -16.91 -78.14
N GLU A 475 9.67 -15.63 -78.33
CA GLU A 475 10.19 -15.10 -79.60
C GLU A 475 11.55 -15.71 -79.96
N LYS A 476 12.47 -15.85 -79.00
CA LYS A 476 13.76 -16.53 -79.23
C LYS A 476 13.58 -18.00 -79.62
N ILE A 477 12.66 -18.73 -78.96
CA ILE A 477 12.35 -20.13 -79.29
C ILE A 477 11.71 -20.23 -80.68
N LYS A 478 10.78 -19.32 -81.00
CA LYS A 478 10.15 -19.23 -82.31
C LYS A 478 11.18 -18.96 -83.41
N GLY A 479 12.10 -18.02 -83.19
CA GLY A 479 13.21 -17.73 -84.10
C GLY A 479 14.09 -18.96 -84.33
N ARG A 480 14.52 -19.64 -83.25
CA ARG A 480 15.31 -20.88 -83.34
C ARG A 480 14.59 -21.98 -84.12
N LYS A 481 13.29 -22.18 -83.91
CA LYS A 481 12.48 -23.18 -84.63
C LYS A 481 12.32 -22.82 -86.11
N ILE A 482 12.17 -21.54 -86.45
CA ILE A 482 12.12 -21.09 -87.86
C ILE A 482 13.49 -21.31 -88.53
N GLU A 483 14.60 -21.03 -87.85
CA GLU A 483 15.94 -21.32 -88.37
C GLU A 483 16.19 -22.82 -88.55
N GLU A 484 15.70 -23.65 -87.64
CA GLU A 484 15.75 -25.10 -87.75
C GLU A 484 14.96 -25.60 -88.98
N LEU A 485 13.74 -25.08 -89.18
CA LEU A 485 12.91 -25.39 -90.36
C LEU A 485 13.57 -24.95 -91.68
N LYS A 486 14.25 -23.80 -91.69
CA LYS A 486 15.05 -23.33 -92.83
C LYS A 486 16.23 -24.26 -93.12
N LYS A 487 16.95 -24.72 -92.09
CA LYS A 487 18.07 -25.67 -92.24
C LYS A 487 17.63 -27.03 -92.74
N THR A 488 16.43 -27.49 -92.38
CA THR A 488 15.84 -28.74 -92.89
C THR A 488 15.26 -28.63 -94.30
N GLY A 489 15.34 -27.47 -94.95
CA GLY A 489 14.92 -27.29 -96.35
C GLY A 489 13.41 -27.15 -96.56
N VAL A 490 12.65 -26.80 -95.52
CA VAL A 490 11.19 -26.64 -95.62
C VAL A 490 10.84 -25.35 -96.38
N PRO A 491 10.01 -25.40 -97.45
CA PRO A 491 9.63 -24.21 -98.22
C PRO A 491 8.93 -23.13 -97.40
N GLU A 492 9.16 -21.87 -97.78
CA GLU A 492 8.70 -20.65 -97.07
C GLU A 492 7.20 -20.61 -96.74
N LYS A 493 6.39 -21.17 -97.63
CA LYS A 493 4.93 -21.25 -97.47
C LYS A 493 4.49 -21.89 -96.15
N TYR A 494 5.26 -22.84 -95.62
CA TYR A 494 4.86 -23.63 -94.45
C TYR A 494 5.39 -23.11 -93.11
N TRP A 495 6.42 -22.27 -93.10
CA TRP A 495 6.88 -21.61 -91.87
C TRP A 495 6.45 -20.14 -91.76
N ALA A 496 5.92 -19.54 -92.83
CA ALA A 496 5.38 -18.18 -92.82
C ALA A 496 4.24 -17.98 -91.80
N GLU A 497 3.39 -18.99 -91.59
CA GLU A 497 2.33 -18.95 -90.57
C GLU A 497 2.89 -18.97 -89.14
N LEU A 498 3.90 -19.80 -88.88
CA LEU A 498 4.61 -19.83 -87.61
C LEU A 498 5.30 -18.48 -87.34
N ALA A 499 5.86 -17.85 -88.37
CA ALA A 499 6.46 -16.52 -88.29
C ALA A 499 5.44 -15.41 -87.98
N ARG A 500 4.17 -15.55 -88.41
CA ARG A 500 3.10 -14.57 -88.17
C ARG A 500 2.35 -14.76 -86.84
N LYS A 501 2.50 -15.91 -86.17
CA LYS A 501 1.88 -16.19 -84.86
C LYS A 501 2.40 -15.21 -83.79
N LYS A 502 1.52 -14.38 -83.23
CA LYS A 502 1.85 -13.34 -82.23
C LYS A 502 2.06 -13.91 -80.83
#